data_AF-A0A0J9V123-F1
#
_entry.id   AF-A0A0J9V123-F1
#
_cell.length_a   1.000
_cell.length_b   1.000
_cell.length_c   1.000
_cell.angle_alpha   90.00
_cell.angle_beta   90.00
_cell.angle_gamma   90.00
#
_symmetry.space_group_name_H-M   'P 1'
#
loop_
_entity.id
_entity.type
_entity.pdbx_description
1 polymer ?
#
loop_
_entity_poly.entity_id
_entity_poly.type
_entity_poly.pdbx_seq_one_letter_code
_entity_poly.pdbx_strand_id
1 'polypeptide(L)'
;MVTNLETLHTKSEIGETQKGRCSVLTHWTRYHVMNLFSNNPSSNENKSLLKELNDAIFKVNENITERNNRCQYYLYGNWDDWKEEKDLHDYFENYDKINEYADNPHGDNPDKYCKYLSHINDLYKKYIADCCMCFIRPKPGCEEKCPKYFKCEKKYYPYDLISKLNCPNTKPSDSVKEIFKSVTLDHTVLVRSQIESLNSCNSFMCEPFYKYLSFGFSLLGVLFIFFLFYKVTSVGSSIYKRKRNKREFAYNSEKGHTQSLPHAKSKSKNTKSKNQRIRIAYHTS
;
A
#
# COMPACT_ATOMS: atom_id res chain seq x y z
N MET A 1 8.05 -33.98 -4.91
CA MET A 1 7.79 -32.52 -4.86
C MET A 1 9.07 -31.72 -4.74
N VAL A 2 9.84 -31.87 -3.65
CA VAL A 2 11.11 -31.12 -3.41
C VAL A 2 12.09 -31.19 -4.60
N THR A 3 12.43 -32.38 -5.07
CA THR A 3 13.33 -32.54 -6.23
C THR A 3 12.81 -31.90 -7.50
N ASN A 4 11.48 -31.90 -7.71
CA ASN A 4 10.86 -31.24 -8.87
C ASN A 4 10.96 -29.71 -8.77
N LEU A 5 10.89 -29.14 -7.56
CA LEU A 5 11.10 -27.71 -7.33
C LEU A 5 12.54 -27.28 -7.60
N GLU A 6 13.52 -28.04 -7.09
CA GLU A 6 14.95 -27.73 -7.25
C GLU A 6 15.38 -27.74 -8.72
N THR A 7 14.89 -28.73 -9.48
CA THR A 7 15.28 -28.95 -10.87
C THR A 7 14.32 -28.30 -11.89
N LEU A 8 13.30 -27.57 -11.46
CA LEU A 8 12.25 -27.10 -12.37
C LEU A 8 12.77 -26.23 -13.52
N HIS A 9 13.78 -25.39 -13.23
CA HIS A 9 14.39 -24.49 -14.20
C HIS A 9 15.12 -25.21 -15.34
N THR A 10 15.43 -26.51 -15.20
CA THR A 10 16.06 -27.32 -16.25
C THR A 10 15.05 -28.10 -17.08
N LYS A 11 13.77 -28.17 -16.67
CA LYS A 11 12.72 -28.98 -17.33
C LYS A 11 11.94 -28.18 -18.37
N SER A 12 12.55 -27.92 -19.53
CA SER A 12 11.93 -27.15 -20.63
C SER A 12 10.70 -27.83 -21.23
N GLU A 13 10.61 -29.15 -21.16
CA GLU A 13 9.46 -29.95 -21.62
C GLU A 13 8.15 -29.69 -20.86
N ILE A 14 8.22 -29.12 -19.66
CA ILE A 14 7.06 -28.87 -18.78
C ILE A 14 6.45 -27.49 -19.05
N GLY A 15 7.20 -26.56 -19.63
CA GLY A 15 6.71 -25.23 -19.94
C GLY A 15 7.81 -24.35 -20.51
N GLU A 16 7.44 -23.45 -21.42
CA GLU A 16 8.42 -22.64 -22.14
C GLU A 16 9.11 -21.63 -21.22
N THR A 17 8.34 -21.01 -20.32
CA THR A 17 8.82 -20.00 -19.38
C THR A 17 8.90 -20.56 -17.96
N GLN A 18 9.79 -19.99 -17.15
CA GLN A 18 9.90 -20.36 -15.73
C GLN A 18 8.59 -20.17 -14.98
N LYS A 19 7.80 -19.13 -15.29
CA LYS A 19 6.46 -18.92 -14.73
C LYS A 19 5.48 -20.03 -15.16
N GLY A 20 5.52 -20.43 -16.42
CA GLY A 20 4.70 -21.54 -16.94
C GLY A 20 5.02 -22.86 -16.23
N ARG A 21 6.31 -23.23 -16.16
CA ARG A 21 6.76 -24.43 -15.41
C ARG A 21 6.30 -24.39 -13.95
N CYS A 22 6.37 -23.21 -13.34
CA CYS A 22 5.90 -22.99 -11.99
C CYS A 22 4.41 -23.26 -11.81
N SER A 23 3.62 -22.80 -12.77
CA SER A 23 2.18 -23.00 -12.76
C SER A 23 1.83 -24.48 -12.86
N VAL A 24 2.42 -25.18 -13.84
CA VAL A 24 2.24 -26.62 -14.02
C VAL A 24 2.59 -27.39 -12.75
N LEU A 25 3.73 -27.07 -12.12
CA LEU A 25 4.12 -27.73 -10.86
C LEU A 25 3.16 -27.43 -9.71
N THR A 26 2.63 -26.21 -9.64
CA THR A 26 1.64 -25.82 -8.62
C THR A 26 0.37 -26.65 -8.76
N HIS A 27 -0.20 -26.72 -9.97
CA HIS A 27 -1.41 -27.50 -10.25
C HIS A 27 -1.19 -29.00 -10.06
N TRP A 28 -0.04 -29.53 -10.52
CA TRP A 28 0.35 -30.93 -10.30
C TRP A 28 0.41 -31.26 -8.81
N THR A 29 1.06 -30.40 -8.01
CA THR A 29 1.20 -30.63 -6.56
C THR A 29 -0.17 -30.63 -5.88
N ARG A 30 -1.02 -29.64 -6.19
CA ARG A 30 -2.38 -29.53 -5.64
C ARG A 30 -3.23 -30.75 -5.98
N TYR A 31 -3.17 -31.23 -7.23
CA TYR A 31 -3.87 -32.44 -7.66
C TYR A 31 -3.46 -33.67 -6.84
N HIS A 32 -2.16 -33.91 -6.69
CA HIS A 32 -1.68 -35.04 -5.90
C HIS A 32 -2.02 -34.92 -4.41
N VAL A 33 -1.97 -33.71 -3.86
CA VAL A 33 -2.39 -33.44 -2.48
C VAL A 33 -3.88 -33.75 -2.27
N MET A 34 -4.77 -33.27 -3.16
CA MET A 34 -6.21 -33.58 -3.07
C MET A 34 -6.47 -35.09 -3.14
N ASN A 35 -5.78 -35.81 -4.03
CA ASN A 35 -5.93 -37.26 -4.16
C ASN A 35 -5.43 -38.02 -2.93
N LEU A 36 -4.35 -37.56 -2.28
CA LEU A 36 -3.84 -38.20 -1.07
C LEU A 36 -4.83 -38.09 0.10
N PHE A 37 -5.59 -36.99 0.15
CA PHE A 37 -6.46 -36.66 1.27
C PHE A 37 -7.96 -36.85 0.96
N SER A 38 -8.30 -37.42 -0.20
CA SER A 38 -9.69 -37.51 -0.71
C SER A 38 -10.69 -38.14 0.25
N ASN A 39 -10.22 -39.07 1.10
CA ASN A 39 -11.07 -39.79 2.04
C ASN A 39 -11.42 -39.02 3.30
N ASN A 40 -10.63 -37.99 3.66
CA ASN A 40 -10.89 -37.21 4.87
C ASN A 40 -10.37 -35.77 4.73
N PRO A 41 -10.98 -34.92 3.87
CA PRO A 41 -10.42 -33.63 3.45
C PRO A 41 -10.08 -32.67 4.60
N SER A 42 -10.84 -32.75 5.68
CA SER A 42 -10.85 -31.77 6.77
C SER A 42 -10.19 -32.26 8.05
N SER A 43 -9.46 -33.38 8.01
CA SER A 43 -8.79 -33.93 9.19
C SER A 43 -7.70 -32.99 9.74
N ASN A 44 -7.47 -33.02 11.05
CA ASN A 44 -6.38 -32.26 11.66
C ASN A 44 -5.00 -32.77 11.21
N GLU A 45 -4.89 -34.07 10.90
CA GLU A 45 -3.68 -34.68 10.36
C GLU A 45 -3.31 -34.07 9.00
N ASN A 46 -4.30 -33.86 8.12
CA ASN A 46 -4.07 -33.19 6.84
C ASN A 46 -3.53 -31.78 7.04
N LYS A 47 -4.09 -31.02 7.99
CA LYS A 47 -3.62 -29.65 8.27
C LYS A 47 -2.15 -29.65 8.71
N SER A 48 -1.75 -30.61 9.54
CA SER A 48 -0.35 -30.77 9.95
C SER A 48 0.56 -31.10 8.76
N LEU A 49 0.16 -32.07 7.94
CA LEU A 49 0.94 -32.49 6.77
C LEU A 49 1.04 -31.36 5.72
N LEU A 50 -0.03 -30.62 5.48
CA LEU A 50 -0.02 -29.46 4.58
C LEU A 50 0.93 -28.37 5.08
N LYS A 51 1.00 -28.15 6.40
CA LYS A 51 1.97 -27.22 6.99
C LYS A 51 3.40 -27.68 6.74
N GLU A 52 3.71 -28.95 6.98
CA GLU A 52 5.04 -29.51 6.71
C GLU A 52 5.43 -29.42 5.23
N LEU A 53 4.48 -29.70 4.32
CA LEU A 53 4.69 -29.54 2.89
C LEU A 53 4.97 -28.08 2.51
N ASN A 54 4.22 -27.13 3.07
CA ASN A 54 4.46 -25.70 2.86
C ASN A 54 5.83 -25.27 3.37
N ASP A 55 6.25 -25.73 4.55
CA ASP A 55 7.58 -25.45 5.09
C ASP A 55 8.69 -26.01 4.19
N ALA A 56 8.48 -27.21 3.63
CA ALA A 56 9.41 -27.80 2.67
C ALA A 56 9.49 -26.99 1.36
N ILE A 57 8.34 -26.58 0.79
CA ILE A 57 8.29 -25.72 -0.41
C ILE A 57 9.03 -24.41 -0.15
N PHE A 58 8.78 -23.77 1.00
CA PHE A 58 9.43 -22.52 1.37
C PHE A 58 10.95 -22.66 1.48
N LYS A 59 11.43 -23.67 2.23
CA LYS A 59 12.87 -23.92 2.41
C LYS A 59 13.60 -24.17 1.09
N VAL A 60 13.02 -24.99 0.22
CA VAL A 60 13.60 -25.26 -1.11
C VAL A 60 13.73 -23.98 -1.91
N ASN A 61 12.69 -23.15 -1.93
CA ASN A 61 12.71 -21.87 -2.63
C ASN A 61 13.76 -20.90 -2.09
N GLU A 62 13.96 -20.85 -0.78
CA GLU A 62 14.99 -19.98 -0.19
C GLU A 62 16.41 -20.46 -0.52
N ASN A 63 16.61 -21.77 -0.67
CA ASN A 63 17.90 -22.35 -1.05
C ASN A 63 18.25 -22.12 -2.53
N ILE A 64 17.27 -21.79 -3.40
CA ILE A 64 17.54 -21.45 -4.80
C ILE A 64 18.14 -20.04 -4.87
N THR A 65 19.40 -19.96 -5.33
CA THR A 65 20.18 -18.70 -5.42
C THR A 65 19.58 -17.72 -6.42
N GLU A 66 19.21 -18.20 -7.61
CA GLU A 66 18.60 -17.38 -8.65
C GLU A 66 17.11 -17.14 -8.35
N ARG A 67 16.77 -15.92 -7.93
CA ARG A 67 15.38 -15.57 -7.58
C ARG A 67 14.37 -15.86 -8.69
N ASN A 68 14.77 -15.69 -9.95
CA ASN A 68 13.89 -15.95 -11.09
C ASN A 68 13.54 -17.44 -11.22
N ASN A 69 14.39 -18.35 -10.74
CA ASN A 69 14.15 -19.79 -10.77
C ASN A 69 13.30 -20.28 -9.59
N ARG A 70 12.96 -19.40 -8.65
CA ARG A 70 12.09 -19.74 -7.52
C ARG A 70 10.65 -19.94 -7.99
N CYS A 71 9.98 -20.87 -7.33
CA CYS A 71 8.59 -21.21 -7.47
C CYS A 71 7.85 -21.18 -6.14
N GLN A 72 7.46 -19.97 -5.74
CA GLN A 72 6.73 -19.76 -4.50
C GLN A 72 5.22 -19.98 -4.72
N TYR A 73 4.69 -21.00 -4.05
CA TYR A 73 3.27 -21.26 -3.90
C TYR A 73 3.01 -21.92 -2.56
N TYR A 74 1.75 -21.84 -2.11
CA TYR A 74 1.31 -22.45 -0.88
C TYR A 74 0.15 -23.39 -1.15
N LEU A 75 0.08 -24.46 -0.36
CA LEU A 75 -1.00 -25.42 -0.31
C LEU A 75 -2.08 -24.94 0.66
N TYR A 76 -2.60 -23.74 0.40
CA TYR A 76 -3.78 -23.18 1.05
C TYR A 76 -4.87 -22.92 0.00
N GLY A 77 -6.12 -23.10 0.40
CA GLY A 77 -7.28 -22.84 -0.46
C GLY A 77 -8.33 -23.92 -0.38
N ASN A 78 -9.43 -23.68 -1.06
CA ASN A 78 -10.51 -24.63 -1.25
C ASN A 78 -10.14 -25.63 -2.36
N TRP A 79 -10.50 -26.90 -2.19
CA TRP A 79 -10.19 -27.94 -3.17
C TRP A 79 -11.02 -27.82 -4.44
N ASP A 80 -12.27 -27.35 -4.33
CA ASP A 80 -13.09 -27.08 -5.52
C ASP A 80 -12.42 -26.00 -6.37
N ASP A 81 -11.93 -24.92 -5.76
CA ASP A 81 -11.20 -23.87 -6.47
C ASP A 81 -9.95 -24.44 -7.15
N TRP A 82 -9.17 -25.29 -6.47
CA TRP A 82 -7.99 -25.91 -7.08
C TRP A 82 -8.32 -26.77 -8.29
N LYS A 83 -9.47 -27.47 -8.26
CA LYS A 83 -9.95 -28.27 -9.39
C LYS A 83 -10.34 -27.37 -10.56
N GLU A 84 -11.12 -26.33 -10.30
CA GLU A 84 -11.55 -25.37 -11.34
C GLU A 84 -10.36 -24.60 -11.95
N GLU A 85 -9.44 -24.10 -11.12
CA GLU A 85 -8.21 -23.43 -11.57
C GLU A 85 -7.36 -24.38 -12.43
N LYS A 86 -7.26 -25.66 -12.06
CA LYS A 86 -6.54 -26.66 -12.86
C LYS A 86 -7.24 -26.90 -14.20
N ASP A 87 -8.57 -27.05 -14.22
CA ASP A 87 -9.31 -27.28 -15.46
C ASP A 87 -9.14 -26.12 -16.46
N LEU A 88 -9.15 -24.88 -15.94
CA LEU A 88 -8.84 -23.67 -16.70
C LEU A 88 -7.39 -23.67 -17.21
N HIS A 89 -6.41 -23.91 -16.35
CA HIS A 89 -5.00 -24.02 -16.73
C HIS A 89 -4.80 -25.04 -17.87
N ASP A 90 -5.32 -26.25 -17.71
CA ASP A 90 -5.19 -27.31 -18.71
C ASP A 90 -5.86 -26.95 -20.03
N TYR A 91 -6.97 -26.23 -20.00
CA TYR A 91 -7.59 -25.68 -21.21
C TYR A 91 -6.65 -24.71 -21.94
N PHE A 92 -6.06 -23.74 -21.23
CA PHE A 92 -5.17 -22.75 -21.85
C PHE A 92 -3.85 -23.33 -22.35
N GLU A 93 -3.35 -24.40 -21.72
CA GLU A 93 -2.15 -25.13 -22.17
C GLU A 93 -2.43 -26.02 -23.39
N ASN A 94 -3.67 -26.51 -23.54
CA ASN A 94 -4.06 -27.36 -24.67
C ASN A 94 -4.87 -26.61 -25.74
N TYR A 95 -5.05 -25.30 -25.61
CA TYR A 95 -5.94 -24.52 -26.47
C TYR A 95 -5.61 -24.70 -27.96
N ASP A 96 -4.34 -24.61 -28.34
CA ASP A 96 -3.95 -24.69 -29.75
C ASP A 96 -4.31 -26.05 -30.37
N LYS A 97 -4.10 -27.15 -29.62
CA LYS A 97 -4.50 -28.51 -30.03
C LYS A 97 -6.01 -28.66 -30.13
N ILE A 98 -6.74 -28.07 -29.18
CA ILE A 98 -8.21 -28.08 -29.19
C ILE A 98 -8.74 -27.26 -30.38
N ASN A 99 -8.13 -26.12 -30.67
CA ASN A 99 -8.50 -25.27 -31.80
C ASN A 99 -8.21 -25.97 -33.14
N GLU A 100 -7.06 -26.63 -33.28
CA GLU A 100 -6.73 -27.44 -34.46
C GLU A 100 -7.75 -28.56 -34.68
N TYR A 101 -8.12 -29.29 -33.60
CA TYR A 101 -9.18 -30.28 -33.66
C TYR A 101 -10.53 -29.67 -34.05
N ALA A 102 -10.86 -28.48 -33.52
CA ALA A 102 -12.11 -27.80 -33.86
C ALA A 102 -12.18 -27.34 -35.32
N ASP A 103 -11.04 -27.04 -35.94
CA ASP A 103 -10.97 -26.67 -37.36
C ASP A 103 -11.21 -27.89 -38.28
N ASN A 104 -10.79 -29.09 -37.89
CA ASN A 104 -11.03 -30.33 -38.63
C ASN A 104 -11.41 -31.48 -37.70
N PRO A 105 -12.67 -31.56 -37.24
CA PRO A 105 -13.09 -32.60 -36.31
C PRO A 105 -12.99 -33.98 -36.97
N HIS A 106 -12.21 -34.88 -36.36
CA HIS A 106 -12.02 -36.24 -36.85
C HIS A 106 -12.19 -37.24 -35.70
N GLY A 107 -12.94 -38.32 -35.95
CA GLY A 107 -13.27 -39.35 -34.96
C GLY A 107 -14.58 -39.11 -34.18
N ASP A 108 -14.97 -40.11 -33.38
CA ASP A 108 -16.32 -40.24 -32.80
C ASP A 108 -16.55 -39.50 -31.46
N ASN A 109 -15.91 -38.35 -31.21
CA ASN A 109 -16.04 -37.70 -29.90
C ASN A 109 -16.35 -36.19 -29.85
N PRO A 110 -17.08 -35.59 -30.82
CA PRO A 110 -17.49 -34.19 -30.72
C PRO A 110 -18.29 -33.91 -29.43
N ASP A 111 -19.14 -34.86 -28.99
CA ASP A 111 -19.91 -34.73 -27.74
C ASP A 111 -19.02 -34.58 -26.49
N LYS A 112 -17.87 -35.26 -26.45
CA LYS A 112 -16.92 -35.15 -25.34
C LYS A 112 -16.29 -33.76 -25.29
N TYR A 113 -15.88 -33.23 -26.45
CA TYR A 113 -15.35 -31.87 -26.55
C TYR A 113 -16.41 -30.83 -26.19
N CYS A 114 -17.65 -31.00 -26.66
CA CYS A 114 -18.74 -30.10 -26.32
C CYS A 114 -19.04 -30.07 -24.81
N LYS A 115 -19.05 -31.23 -24.15
CA LYS A 115 -19.19 -31.29 -22.68
C LYS A 115 -18.04 -30.60 -21.96
N TYR A 116 -16.81 -30.85 -22.40
CA TYR A 116 -15.62 -30.22 -21.82
C TYR A 116 -15.64 -28.70 -22.01
N LEU A 117 -15.86 -28.21 -23.23
CA LEU A 117 -15.89 -26.79 -23.52
C LEU A 117 -17.06 -26.06 -22.83
N SER A 118 -18.21 -26.72 -22.66
CA SER A 118 -19.32 -26.17 -21.87
C SER A 118 -18.90 -25.93 -20.42
N HIS A 119 -18.23 -26.91 -19.80
CA HIS A 119 -17.68 -26.77 -18.44
C HIS A 119 -16.66 -25.61 -18.38
N ILE A 120 -15.70 -25.56 -19.30
CA ILE A 120 -14.71 -24.47 -19.34
C ILE A 120 -15.38 -23.12 -19.58
N ASN A 121 -16.43 -23.03 -20.39
CA ASN A 121 -17.18 -21.79 -20.62
C ASN A 121 -17.83 -21.26 -19.34
N ASP A 122 -18.39 -22.14 -18.52
CA ASP A 122 -18.98 -21.76 -17.24
C ASP A 122 -17.90 -21.29 -16.25
N LEU A 123 -16.76 -21.98 -16.20
CA LEU A 123 -15.60 -21.53 -15.41
C LEU A 123 -15.05 -20.20 -15.92
N TYR A 124 -14.91 -20.01 -17.23
CA TYR A 124 -14.41 -18.76 -17.80
C TYR A 124 -15.30 -17.58 -17.39
N LYS A 125 -16.63 -17.75 -17.46
CA LYS A 125 -17.60 -16.75 -17.00
C LYS A 125 -17.49 -16.45 -15.51
N LYS A 126 -17.27 -17.47 -14.68
CA LYS A 126 -17.09 -17.33 -13.23
C LYS A 126 -15.86 -16.50 -12.90
N TYR A 127 -14.73 -16.76 -13.55
CA TYR A 127 -13.43 -16.18 -13.16
C TYR A 127 -13.05 -14.89 -13.90
N ILE A 128 -13.60 -14.61 -15.08
CA ILE A 128 -13.18 -13.46 -15.88
C ILE A 128 -13.30 -12.12 -15.14
N ALA A 129 -14.35 -11.93 -14.33
CA ALA A 129 -14.59 -10.70 -13.59
C ALA A 129 -13.49 -10.41 -12.55
N ASP A 130 -12.98 -11.45 -11.91
CA ASP A 130 -11.96 -11.34 -10.87
C ASP A 130 -10.55 -11.35 -11.47
N CYS A 131 -10.36 -12.08 -12.57
CA CYS A 131 -9.05 -12.33 -13.16
C CYS A 131 -8.66 -11.35 -14.27
N CYS A 132 -9.61 -10.62 -14.85
CA CYS A 132 -9.34 -9.73 -15.98
C CYS A 132 -9.71 -8.28 -15.70
N MET A 133 -8.82 -7.39 -16.10
CA MET A 133 -9.10 -5.95 -16.16
C MET A 133 -8.66 -5.43 -17.52
N CYS A 134 -9.64 -5.05 -18.35
CA CYS A 134 -9.38 -4.59 -19.70
C CYS A 134 -9.48 -3.07 -19.79
N PHE A 135 -8.70 -2.48 -20.68
CA PHE A 135 -8.66 -1.04 -20.92
C PHE A 135 -8.87 -0.77 -22.41
N ILE A 136 -9.63 0.28 -22.72
CA ILE A 136 -9.81 0.76 -24.10
C ILE A 136 -8.74 1.81 -24.45
N ARG A 137 -8.37 2.63 -23.46
CA ARG A 137 -7.45 3.76 -23.59
C ARG A 137 -6.45 3.74 -22.43
N PRO A 138 -5.20 4.22 -22.62
CA PRO A 138 -4.64 4.77 -23.85
C PRO A 138 -4.29 3.69 -24.90
N LYS A 139 -4.15 2.43 -24.50
CA LYS A 139 -3.92 1.29 -25.40
C LYS A 139 -4.94 0.18 -25.11
N PRO A 140 -5.59 -0.38 -26.14
CA PRO A 140 -6.44 -1.56 -25.97
C PRO A 140 -5.64 -2.73 -25.43
N GLY A 141 -6.12 -3.36 -24.36
CA GLY A 141 -5.47 -4.55 -23.79
C GLY A 141 -6.17 -5.02 -22.53
N CYS A 142 -5.84 -6.23 -22.08
CA CYS A 142 -6.30 -6.78 -20.81
C CYS A 142 -5.11 -7.12 -19.94
N GLU A 143 -5.23 -6.80 -18.65
CA GLU A 143 -4.32 -7.20 -17.60
C GLU A 143 -4.85 -8.45 -16.91
N GLU A 144 -3.95 -9.41 -16.71
CA GLU A 144 -4.24 -10.70 -16.08
C GLU A 144 -3.84 -10.66 -14.60
N LYS A 145 -4.84 -10.71 -13.72
CA LYS A 145 -4.62 -10.80 -12.26
C LYS A 145 -4.36 -12.23 -11.80
N CYS A 146 -4.77 -13.22 -12.60
CA CYS A 146 -4.64 -14.65 -12.31
C CYS A 146 -3.73 -15.37 -13.33
N PRO A 147 -2.50 -14.90 -13.60
CA PRO A 147 -1.67 -15.40 -14.71
C PRO A 147 -1.19 -16.85 -14.54
N LYS A 148 -1.49 -17.50 -13.40
CA LYS A 148 -1.18 -18.91 -13.17
C LYS A 148 -2.14 -19.82 -13.93
N TYR A 149 -3.43 -19.49 -14.00
CA TYR A 149 -4.44 -20.39 -14.54
C TYR A 149 -5.44 -19.72 -15.47
N PHE A 150 -5.37 -18.40 -15.66
CA PHE A 150 -6.34 -17.65 -16.45
C PHE A 150 -5.65 -16.77 -17.49
N LYS A 151 -6.16 -16.79 -18.73
CA LYS A 151 -5.76 -15.87 -19.80
C LYS A 151 -6.93 -14.97 -20.20
N CYS A 152 -6.68 -13.67 -20.33
CA CYS A 152 -7.74 -12.67 -20.56
C CYS A 152 -7.96 -12.32 -22.05
N GLU A 153 -7.11 -12.80 -22.95
CA GLU A 153 -7.28 -12.55 -24.38
C GLU A 153 -8.59 -13.18 -24.91
N LYS A 154 -9.37 -12.40 -25.66
CA LYS A 154 -10.67 -12.81 -26.20
C LYS A 154 -10.64 -14.13 -26.98
N LYS A 155 -9.53 -14.43 -27.67
CA LYS A 155 -9.37 -15.67 -28.46
C LYS A 155 -9.56 -16.93 -27.62
N TYR A 156 -9.20 -16.88 -26.33
CA TYR A 156 -9.33 -18.04 -25.46
C TYR A 156 -10.73 -18.21 -24.89
N TYR A 157 -11.67 -17.31 -25.18
CA TYR A 157 -13.04 -17.50 -24.73
C TYR A 157 -13.64 -18.74 -25.44
N PRO A 158 -14.09 -19.79 -24.71
CA PRO A 158 -14.42 -21.09 -25.30
C PRO A 158 -15.56 -21.06 -26.32
N TYR A 159 -16.33 -19.98 -26.32
CA TYR A 159 -17.47 -19.78 -27.19
C TYR A 159 -17.16 -20.00 -28.68
N ASP A 160 -16.03 -19.47 -29.16
CA ASP A 160 -15.66 -19.61 -30.58
C ASP A 160 -15.42 -21.09 -30.94
N LEU A 161 -14.77 -21.86 -30.05
CA LEU A 161 -14.54 -23.30 -30.22
C LEU A 161 -15.85 -24.10 -30.19
N ILE A 162 -16.73 -23.77 -29.25
CA ILE A 162 -18.07 -24.36 -29.13
C ILE A 162 -18.87 -24.16 -30.43
N SER A 163 -18.81 -22.94 -30.98
CA SER A 163 -19.48 -22.61 -32.23
C SER A 163 -18.88 -23.34 -33.41
N LYS A 164 -17.53 -23.44 -33.51
CA LYS A 164 -16.84 -24.20 -34.56
C LYS A 164 -17.23 -25.68 -34.55
N LEU A 165 -17.37 -26.28 -33.37
CA LEU A 165 -17.74 -27.69 -33.19
C LEU A 165 -19.23 -27.99 -33.33
N ASN A 166 -20.07 -26.97 -33.60
CA ASN A 166 -21.53 -27.11 -33.69
C ASN A 166 -22.16 -27.77 -32.44
N CYS A 167 -21.66 -27.44 -31.26
CA CYS A 167 -22.15 -28.03 -30.02
C CYS A 167 -23.63 -27.70 -29.76
N PRO A 168 -24.44 -28.66 -29.29
CA PRO A 168 -25.86 -28.43 -29.02
C PRO A 168 -26.07 -27.45 -27.85
N ASN A 169 -27.19 -26.70 -27.90
CA ASN A 169 -27.69 -25.81 -26.83
C ASN A 169 -26.90 -24.52 -26.52
N THR A 170 -26.07 -24.02 -27.43
CA THR A 170 -25.30 -22.80 -27.17
C THR A 170 -25.91 -21.58 -27.83
N LYS A 171 -26.43 -20.64 -27.02
CA LYS A 171 -26.81 -19.29 -27.47
C LYS A 171 -25.71 -18.26 -27.12
N PRO A 172 -25.18 -17.52 -28.10
CA PRO A 172 -23.75 -17.69 -28.28
C PRO A 172 -23.00 -16.32 -28.42
N SER A 173 -23.38 -15.40 -29.31
CA SER A 173 -22.64 -14.14 -29.58
C SER A 173 -22.82 -13.01 -28.54
N ASP A 174 -24.06 -12.74 -28.12
CA ASP A 174 -24.34 -11.48 -27.40
C ASP A 174 -23.77 -11.49 -25.97
N SER A 175 -23.68 -12.67 -25.36
CA SER A 175 -23.07 -12.86 -24.04
C SER A 175 -21.59 -12.48 -24.01
N VAL A 176 -20.84 -12.74 -25.08
CA VAL A 176 -19.39 -12.46 -25.15
C VAL A 176 -19.14 -10.96 -24.98
N LYS A 177 -19.91 -10.14 -25.71
CA LYS A 177 -19.77 -8.68 -25.68
C LYS A 177 -20.10 -8.15 -24.29
N GLU A 178 -21.15 -8.66 -23.66
CA GLU A 178 -21.55 -8.25 -22.30
C GLU A 178 -20.52 -8.64 -21.25
N ILE A 179 -19.99 -9.85 -21.30
CA ILE A 179 -18.94 -10.34 -20.40
C ILE A 179 -17.67 -9.48 -20.52
N PHE A 180 -17.20 -9.22 -21.75
CA PHE A 180 -16.02 -8.39 -21.91
C PHE A 180 -16.29 -6.92 -21.58
N LYS A 181 -17.52 -6.43 -21.75
CA LYS A 181 -17.91 -5.08 -21.34
C LYS A 181 -17.85 -4.91 -19.82
N SER A 182 -18.22 -5.92 -19.03
CA SER A 182 -18.19 -5.83 -17.56
C SER A 182 -16.77 -5.73 -16.99
N VAL A 183 -15.78 -6.29 -17.68
CA VAL A 183 -14.36 -6.23 -17.29
C VAL A 183 -13.58 -5.12 -17.98
N THR A 184 -14.20 -4.40 -18.92
CA THR A 184 -13.54 -3.31 -19.66
C THR A 184 -13.81 -1.96 -19.02
N LEU A 185 -12.74 -1.31 -18.60
CA LEU A 185 -12.75 0.03 -18.04
C LEU A 185 -12.37 1.05 -19.11
N ASP A 186 -13.20 2.08 -19.27
CA ASP A 186 -12.78 3.28 -19.98
C ASP A 186 -11.95 4.13 -19.02
N HIS A 187 -10.62 4.11 -19.22
CA HIS A 187 -9.68 4.89 -18.43
C HIS A 187 -10.01 6.40 -18.46
N THR A 188 -10.67 6.91 -19.50
CA THR A 188 -11.12 8.30 -19.52
C THR A 188 -12.28 8.56 -18.56
N VAL A 189 -13.16 7.59 -18.35
CA VAL A 189 -14.25 7.66 -17.35
C VAL A 189 -13.70 7.48 -15.94
N LEU A 190 -12.74 6.57 -15.73
CA LEU A 190 -12.04 6.42 -14.44
C LEU A 190 -11.22 7.65 -14.06
N VAL A 191 -10.42 8.17 -15.00
CA VAL A 191 -9.64 9.40 -14.76
C VAL A 191 -10.59 10.58 -14.60
N ARG A 192 -11.68 10.67 -15.37
CA ARG A 192 -12.66 11.73 -15.17
C ARG A 192 -13.37 11.62 -13.83
N SER A 193 -13.75 10.44 -13.36
CA SER A 193 -14.39 10.26 -12.05
C SER A 193 -13.40 10.51 -10.90
N GLN A 194 -12.14 10.12 -11.06
CA GLN A 194 -11.06 10.48 -10.14
C GLN A 194 -10.75 11.96 -10.19
N ILE A 195 -10.74 12.61 -11.36
CA ILE A 195 -10.59 14.06 -11.52
C ILE A 195 -11.81 14.79 -10.97
N GLU A 196 -13.03 14.27 -11.07
CA GLU A 196 -14.22 14.83 -10.45
C GLU A 196 -14.17 14.70 -8.93
N SER A 197 -13.63 13.58 -8.40
CA SER A 197 -13.36 13.44 -6.95
C SER A 197 -12.17 14.30 -6.47
N LEU A 198 -11.15 14.49 -7.30
CA LEU A 198 -10.02 15.40 -7.06
C LEU A 198 -10.41 16.87 -7.23
N ASN A 199 -11.34 17.22 -8.12
CA ASN A 199 -11.86 18.58 -8.28
C ASN A 199 -12.79 18.96 -7.13
N SER A 200 -13.41 17.97 -6.45
CA SER A 200 -13.99 18.15 -5.13
C SER A 200 -12.93 18.39 -4.03
N CYS A 201 -11.65 18.13 -4.30
CA CYS A 201 -10.54 18.39 -3.38
C CYS A 201 -9.40 19.15 -4.07
N ASN A 202 -9.69 20.33 -4.61
CA ASN A 202 -8.64 21.20 -5.13
C ASN A 202 -7.85 21.85 -3.98
N SER A 203 -6.55 21.54 -3.96
CA SER A 203 -5.44 22.21 -3.24
C SER A 203 -5.04 21.63 -1.86
N PHE A 204 -4.01 20.78 -1.88
CA PHE A 204 -3.00 20.52 -0.81
C PHE A 204 -3.46 20.03 0.58
N MET A 205 -4.76 19.94 0.87
CA MET A 205 -5.30 19.72 2.23
C MET A 205 -6.12 18.42 2.40
N CYS A 206 -5.88 17.40 1.57
CA CYS A 206 -6.71 16.18 1.55
C CYS A 206 -6.15 15.00 2.35
N GLU A 207 -5.49 15.25 3.50
CA GLU A 207 -5.24 14.21 4.49
C GLU A 207 -5.60 14.71 5.89
N PRO A 208 -6.35 13.93 6.71
CA PRO A 208 -6.58 14.25 8.11
C PRO A 208 -5.26 14.56 8.84
N PHE A 209 -4.20 13.81 8.48
CA PHE A 209 -2.86 13.97 9.03
C PHE A 209 -2.29 15.38 8.80
N TYR A 210 -2.34 15.89 7.56
CA TYR A 210 -1.77 17.21 7.26
C TYR A 210 -2.57 18.37 7.89
N LYS A 211 -3.90 18.22 8.06
CA LYS A 211 -4.74 19.21 8.75
C LYS A 211 -4.30 19.40 10.21
N TYR A 212 -4.05 18.31 10.93
CA TYR A 212 -3.56 18.36 12.30
C TYR A 212 -2.08 18.77 12.37
N LEU A 213 -1.28 18.33 11.40
CA LEU A 213 0.14 18.66 11.30
C LEU A 213 0.38 20.16 11.03
N SER A 214 -0.39 20.76 10.12
CA SER A 214 -0.32 22.19 9.81
C SER A 214 -0.77 23.06 10.99
N PHE A 215 -1.79 22.63 11.74
CA PHE A 215 -2.22 23.31 12.96
C PHE A 215 -1.17 23.24 14.06
N GLY A 216 -0.54 22.07 14.23
CA GLY A 216 0.56 21.86 15.18
C GLY A 216 1.78 22.73 14.86
N PHE A 217 2.25 22.75 13.61
CA PHE A 217 3.38 23.59 13.21
C PHE A 217 3.10 25.08 13.34
N SER A 218 1.85 25.52 13.11
CA SER A 218 1.45 26.92 13.31
C SER A 218 1.55 27.34 14.78
N LEU A 219 1.08 26.50 15.71
CA LEU A 219 1.20 26.75 17.15
C LEU A 219 2.66 26.74 17.62
N LEU A 220 3.47 25.79 17.14
CA LEU A 220 4.90 25.72 17.47
C LEU A 220 5.67 26.92 16.95
N GLY A 221 5.36 27.41 15.75
CA GLY A 221 5.95 28.61 15.18
C GLY A 221 5.66 29.86 16.01
N VAL A 222 4.41 30.01 16.46
CA VAL A 222 4.00 31.11 17.35
C VAL A 222 4.74 31.06 18.69
N LEU A 223 4.82 29.88 19.32
CA LEU A 223 5.58 29.69 20.58
C LEU A 223 7.08 29.97 20.41
N PHE A 224 7.66 29.57 19.27
CA PHE A 224 9.07 29.84 18.96
C PHE A 224 9.34 31.34 18.81
N ILE A 225 8.45 32.08 18.15
CA ILE A 225 8.54 33.54 18.02
C ILE A 225 8.45 34.21 19.41
N PHE A 226 7.52 33.78 20.28
CA PHE A 226 7.45 34.27 21.65
C PHE A 226 8.74 33.97 22.45
N PHE A 227 9.33 32.80 22.26
CA PHE A 227 10.61 32.43 22.88
C PHE A 227 11.77 33.33 22.40
N LEU A 228 11.83 33.63 21.10
CA LEU A 228 12.81 34.57 20.56
C LEU A 228 12.64 35.97 21.17
N PHE A 229 11.41 36.48 21.26
CA PHE A 229 11.16 37.78 21.91
C PHE A 229 11.44 37.77 23.41
N TYR A 230 11.10 36.69 24.12
CA TYR A 230 11.41 36.52 25.54
C TYR A 230 12.93 36.51 25.78
N LYS A 231 13.71 35.78 24.96
CA LYS A 231 15.17 35.73 25.05
C LYS A 231 15.84 37.05 24.64
N VAL A 232 15.31 37.74 23.64
CA VAL A 232 15.81 39.07 23.21
C VAL A 232 15.45 40.16 24.22
N THR A 233 14.34 40.03 24.94
CA THR A 233 13.95 40.97 26.01
C THR A 233 14.71 40.70 27.32
N SER A 234 15.07 39.44 27.62
CA SER A 234 15.94 39.14 28.77
C SER A 234 17.43 39.41 28.49
N VAL A 235 17.85 39.38 27.23
CA VAL A 235 19.22 39.72 26.79
C VAL A 235 19.21 40.98 25.93
N GLY A 236 18.58 42.03 26.48
CA GLY A 236 18.57 43.39 25.95
C GLY A 236 19.14 44.44 26.91
N SER A 237 19.78 44.03 28.01
CA SER A 237 20.49 44.93 28.94
C SER A 237 21.94 45.22 28.50
N SER A 238 22.17 45.40 27.19
CA SER A 238 23.44 45.93 26.67
C SER A 238 23.32 47.20 25.83
N ILE A 239 22.10 47.76 25.67
CA ILE A 239 21.89 49.12 25.16
C ILE A 239 21.74 50.11 26.34
N TYR A 240 22.74 50.11 27.23
CA TYR A 240 23.17 51.32 27.97
C TYR A 240 24.66 51.60 27.76
N LYS A 241 25.31 50.93 26.79
CA LYS A 241 26.66 51.26 26.29
C LYS A 241 26.61 52.21 25.09
N ARG A 242 25.68 53.16 25.10
CA ARG A 242 25.70 54.35 24.22
C ARG A 242 25.57 55.64 25.04
N LYS A 243 26.46 55.79 26.03
CA LYS A 243 26.82 57.10 26.62
C LYS A 243 28.23 57.09 27.22
N ARG A 244 29.17 56.39 26.58
CA ARG A 244 30.62 56.54 26.78
C ARG A 244 31.17 57.34 25.59
N ASN A 245 30.76 58.62 25.52
CA ASN A 245 31.37 59.70 24.72
C ASN A 245 30.89 61.05 25.26
N LYS A 246 31.04 61.25 26.57
CA LYS A 246 30.92 62.56 27.25
C LYS A 246 31.70 62.61 28.57
N ARG A 247 32.81 61.88 28.63
CA ARG A 247 33.79 61.95 29.74
C ARG A 247 35.17 62.47 29.30
N GLU A 248 35.27 63.01 28.09
CA GLU A 248 36.51 63.58 27.53
C GLU A 248 36.42 65.09 27.20
N PHE A 249 35.42 65.78 27.75
CA PHE A 249 35.31 67.25 27.66
C PHE A 249 35.27 67.97 29.01
N ALA A 250 35.48 67.25 30.12
CA ALA A 250 35.56 67.85 31.46
C ALA A 250 36.90 67.50 32.15
N TYR A 251 37.93 67.22 31.37
CA TYR A 251 39.31 67.12 31.86
C TYR A 251 40.11 68.41 31.60
N ASN A 252 39.61 69.35 30.78
CA ASN A 252 40.28 70.62 30.50
C ASN A 252 39.31 71.81 30.53
N SER A 253 38.77 72.13 31.69
CA SER A 253 38.48 73.52 32.05
C SER A 253 38.30 73.59 33.56
N GLU A 254 39.08 74.46 34.21
CA GLU A 254 38.87 74.93 35.57
C GLU A 254 39.41 74.06 36.73
N LYS A 255 40.72 73.75 36.66
CA LYS A 255 41.57 73.98 37.83
C LYS A 255 42.30 75.32 37.62
N GLY A 256 41.70 76.38 38.12
CA GLY A 256 42.29 77.72 38.14
C GLY A 256 41.51 78.59 39.12
N HIS A 257 41.94 78.59 40.38
CA HIS A 257 41.86 79.70 41.35
C HIS A 257 40.85 80.83 41.05
N THR A 258 39.90 81.18 41.93
CA THR A 258 40.15 82.05 43.10
C THR A 258 38.85 82.30 43.91
N GLN A 259 38.98 82.28 45.24
CA GLN A 259 38.18 82.88 46.34
C GLN A 259 36.68 83.26 46.22
N SER A 260 35.99 82.92 47.32
CA SER A 260 35.09 83.74 48.17
C SER A 260 33.63 83.29 48.34
N LEU A 261 33.28 82.98 49.60
CA LEU A 261 31.94 83.01 50.23
C LEU A 261 31.35 84.44 50.14
N PRO A 262 30.02 84.73 50.28
CA PRO A 262 29.12 84.13 51.29
C PRO A 262 27.59 84.05 50.97
N HIS A 263 26.86 83.55 51.98
CA HIS A 263 25.45 83.84 52.37
C HIS A 263 24.28 82.88 52.04
N ALA A 264 24.01 82.01 53.02
CA ALA A 264 22.76 81.76 53.77
C ALA A 264 21.38 82.20 53.22
N LYS A 265 20.40 81.26 53.17
CA LYS A 265 19.37 81.02 54.23
C LYS A 265 18.32 79.98 53.84
N SER A 266 17.95 79.14 54.83
CA SER A 266 16.59 78.67 55.20
C SER A 266 15.83 77.72 54.24
N LYS A 267 15.09 76.68 54.64
CA LYS A 267 14.82 75.90 55.88
C LYS A 267 14.00 74.70 55.38
N SER A 268 14.14 73.52 55.96
CA SER A 268 13.12 72.46 55.88
C SER A 268 12.88 71.90 57.29
N LYS A 269 11.61 71.74 57.64
CA LYS A 269 11.13 71.23 58.94
C LYS A 269 10.84 69.73 58.82
N ASN A 270 11.36 68.98 59.78
CA ASN A 270 11.23 67.54 59.99
C ASN A 270 9.82 67.05 60.31
N THR A 271 9.55 65.78 60.00
CA THR A 271 8.42 65.00 60.55
C THR A 271 8.92 64.09 61.68
N LYS A 272 8.27 64.17 62.86
CA LYS A 272 8.55 63.36 64.06
C LYS A 272 7.66 62.11 64.12
N SER A 273 8.25 61.01 64.57
CA SER A 273 7.62 59.80 65.09
C SER A 273 7.00 60.03 66.48
N LYS A 274 5.91 59.33 66.81
CA LYS A 274 5.38 59.19 68.18
C LYS A 274 5.05 57.72 68.49
N ASN A 275 5.74 57.23 69.52
CA ASN A 275 5.48 56.00 70.25
C ASN A 275 4.35 56.19 71.27
N GLN A 276 3.56 55.13 71.53
CA GLN A 276 3.05 54.83 72.87
C GLN A 276 2.80 53.33 73.08
N ARG A 277 3.02 52.89 74.33
CA ARG A 277 3.29 51.53 74.83
C ARG A 277 2.04 50.82 75.34
N ILE A 278 2.04 49.48 75.27
CA ILE A 278 1.14 48.57 75.99
C ILE A 278 1.95 47.80 77.06
N ARG A 279 1.37 47.58 78.25
CA ARG A 279 1.95 46.81 79.37
C ARG A 279 1.09 45.57 79.66
N ILE A 280 1.72 44.44 79.99
CA ILE A 280 1.10 43.32 80.73
C ILE A 280 2.10 42.87 81.82
N ALA A 281 1.58 42.61 83.02
CA ALA A 281 2.30 42.21 84.23
C ALA A 281 2.45 40.68 84.38
N TYR A 282 3.40 40.24 85.20
CA TYR A 282 3.62 38.85 85.60
C TYR A 282 2.87 38.50 86.91
N HIS A 283 2.55 37.20 87.05
CA HIS A 283 1.93 36.53 88.21
C HIS A 283 2.73 36.61 89.52
N THR A 284 2.03 36.41 90.64
CA THR A 284 2.55 35.65 91.80
C THR A 284 1.47 34.75 92.39
N SER A 285 1.86 33.48 92.57
CA SER A 285 1.42 32.42 93.50
C SER A 285 -0.05 32.29 93.91
#